data_AF-A0A1Q3MJ41-F1
#
_entry.id   AF-A0A1Q3MJ41-F1
#
_cell.length_a   1.000
_cell.length_b   1.000
_cell.length_c   1.000
_cell.angle_alpha   90.00
_cell.angle_beta   90.00
_cell.angle_gamma   90.00
#
_symmetry.space_group_name_H-M   'P 1'
#
loop_
_entity.id
_entity.type
_entity.pdbx_description
1 polymer ?
#
loop_
_entity_poly.entity_id
_entity_poly.type
_entity_poly.pdbx_seq_one_letter_code
_entity_poly.pdbx_strand_id
1 'polypeptide(L)'
;MRRHSGFLVFGALFGTFCIGLAVQTAQRLSINGQPASANVRMIGGKAYVPVADVAKAFGLKVTKAANGYDLVKEGGAGPLVTKGNGKIGEEIFSGKYRFQVLDMKRAMSFTESRTSDKSSYTPDEGMEFVILNCRVKNATKVKDELVFSKDWEGTNTAILDQNEQGYPAKTFDVQEDEHFPVGCNFLPGAAINFTIVFQVPKGTEVKDLIFTAMQYQFRASFDQKKNPPQDFRVSLKS
;
A
#
# COMPACT_ATOMS: atom_id res chain seq x y z
N MET A 1 -59.14 -32.73 -82.04
CA MET A 1 -57.95 -33.60 -82.20
C MET A 1 -56.94 -33.17 -81.15
N ARG A 2 -56.84 -33.80 -79.97
CA ARG A 2 -56.28 -35.12 -79.62
C ARG A 2 -54.77 -35.24 -79.88
N ARG A 3 -54.00 -35.24 -78.77
CA ARG A 3 -52.79 -36.04 -78.40
C ARG A 3 -51.58 -35.18 -77.96
N HIS A 4 -51.24 -35.18 -76.66
CA HIS A 4 -50.20 -36.00 -75.96
C HIS A 4 -48.84 -35.28 -75.97
N SER A 5 -47.95 -35.29 -74.96
CA SER A 5 -47.85 -35.84 -73.61
C SER A 5 -46.52 -35.31 -73.01
N GLY A 6 -46.35 -35.34 -71.67
CA GLY A 6 -45.05 -35.19 -70.98
C GLY A 6 -45.19 -34.35 -69.71
N PHE A 7 -45.59 -34.88 -68.54
CA PHE A 7 -44.86 -35.74 -67.58
C PHE A 7 -43.57 -35.11 -67.00
N LEU A 8 -43.66 -34.62 -65.75
CA LEU A 8 -42.58 -34.65 -64.76
C LEU A 8 -43.17 -34.55 -63.34
N VAL A 9 -42.70 -35.48 -62.49
CA VAL A 9 -43.10 -35.79 -61.11
C VAL A 9 -42.04 -35.21 -60.15
N PHE A 10 -42.33 -35.23 -58.83
CA PHE A 10 -41.55 -34.86 -57.61
C PHE A 10 -41.94 -33.46 -57.06
N GLY A 11 -42.48 -33.25 -55.86
CA GLY A 11 -42.58 -34.04 -54.63
C GLY A 11 -41.57 -33.54 -53.58
N ALA A 12 -41.99 -32.73 -52.59
CA ALA A 12 -41.34 -32.63 -51.27
C ALA A 12 -42.10 -31.75 -50.26
N LEU A 13 -42.28 -32.35 -49.09
CA LEU A 13 -42.57 -31.84 -47.74
C LEU A 13 -42.41 -30.33 -47.46
N PHE A 14 -43.46 -29.72 -46.89
CA PHE A 14 -43.34 -28.53 -46.04
C PHE A 14 -42.90 -28.96 -44.63
N GLY A 15 -41.60 -28.80 -44.35
CA GLY A 15 -41.03 -28.99 -43.02
C GLY A 15 -41.30 -27.78 -42.12
N THR A 16 -41.81 -28.05 -40.92
CA THR A 16 -42.00 -27.10 -39.82
C THR A 16 -40.66 -26.52 -39.38
N PHE A 17 -40.45 -25.22 -39.59
CA PHE A 17 -39.26 -24.50 -39.15
C PHE A 17 -39.47 -24.02 -37.69
N CYS A 18 -39.07 -24.83 -36.71
CA CYS A 18 -38.96 -24.37 -35.32
C CYS A 18 -37.67 -23.55 -35.18
N ILE A 19 -37.78 -22.22 -35.15
CA ILE A 19 -36.68 -21.33 -34.76
C ILE A 19 -36.50 -21.46 -33.24
N GLY A 20 -35.56 -22.29 -32.82
CA GLY A 20 -35.08 -22.30 -31.44
C GLY A 20 -34.28 -21.03 -31.18
N LEU A 21 -34.83 -20.09 -30.40
CA LEU A 21 -34.04 -19.01 -29.80
C LEU A 21 -33.07 -19.65 -28.81
N ALA A 22 -31.80 -19.73 -29.20
CA ALA A 22 -30.72 -20.07 -28.27
C ALA A 22 -30.63 -18.94 -27.23
N VAL A 23 -31.21 -19.16 -26.05
CA VAL A 23 -30.95 -18.33 -24.87
C VAL A 23 -29.47 -18.51 -24.53
N GLN A 24 -28.64 -17.54 -24.92
CA GLN A 24 -27.28 -17.43 -24.41
C GLN A 24 -27.38 -17.19 -22.89
N THR A 25 -27.22 -18.25 -22.10
CA THR A 25 -27.13 -18.13 -20.64
C THR A 25 -25.89 -17.29 -20.33
N ALA A 26 -26.10 -16.03 -19.96
CA ALA A 26 -25.04 -15.16 -19.48
C ALA A 26 -24.34 -15.85 -18.29
N GLN A 27 -23.05 -16.12 -18.44
CA GLN A 27 -22.27 -16.74 -17.38
C GLN A 27 -22.09 -15.74 -16.23
N ARG A 28 -22.27 -16.22 -15.00
CA ARG A 28 -22.13 -15.42 -13.78
C ARG A 28 -21.21 -16.12 -12.79
N LEU A 29 -20.45 -15.34 -12.05
CA LEU A 29 -19.72 -15.81 -10.88
C LEU A 29 -20.62 -15.70 -9.66
N SER A 30 -20.67 -16.75 -8.86
CA SER A 30 -21.31 -16.75 -7.56
C SER A 30 -20.32 -17.15 -6.47
N ILE A 31 -20.41 -16.51 -5.32
CA ILE A 31 -19.61 -16.81 -4.13
C ILE A 31 -20.61 -17.13 -3.01
N ASN A 32 -20.49 -18.31 -2.41
CA ASN A 32 -21.44 -18.80 -1.40
C ASN A 32 -22.91 -18.73 -1.84
N GLY A 33 -23.19 -19.03 -3.11
CA GLY A 33 -24.54 -18.99 -3.68
C GLY A 33 -25.07 -17.60 -4.01
N GLN A 34 -24.37 -16.52 -3.64
CA GLN A 34 -24.74 -15.16 -3.98
C GLN A 34 -24.08 -14.73 -5.31
N PRO A 35 -24.78 -14.01 -6.19
CA PRO A 35 -24.18 -13.48 -7.43
C PRO A 35 -23.09 -12.46 -7.09
N ALA A 36 -21.85 -12.77 -7.47
CA ALA A 36 -20.68 -11.92 -7.24
C ALA A 36 -20.32 -11.09 -8.48
N SER A 37 -20.47 -11.64 -9.69
CA SER A 37 -20.27 -10.90 -10.95
C SER A 37 -21.15 -11.43 -12.06
N ALA A 38 -21.75 -10.54 -12.85
CA ALA A 38 -22.41 -10.87 -14.12
C ALA A 38 -21.48 -10.72 -15.34
N ASN A 39 -20.26 -10.23 -15.13
CA ASN A 39 -19.31 -9.87 -16.19
C ASN A 39 -18.26 -10.96 -16.40
N VAL A 40 -18.68 -12.22 -16.56
CA VAL A 40 -17.76 -13.33 -16.81
C VAL A 40 -17.39 -13.36 -18.29
N ARG A 41 -16.08 -13.40 -18.57
CA ARG A 41 -15.52 -13.57 -19.91
C ARG A 41 -14.76 -14.87 -20.02
N MET A 42 -14.99 -15.63 -21.08
CA MET A 42 -14.24 -16.86 -21.35
C MET A 42 -13.09 -16.58 -22.32
N ILE A 43 -11.86 -16.93 -21.92
CA ILE A 43 -10.67 -16.84 -22.77
C ILE A 43 -9.91 -18.16 -22.66
N GLY A 44 -9.76 -18.87 -23.79
CA GLY A 44 -9.07 -20.17 -23.81
C GLY A 44 -9.68 -21.22 -22.87
N GLY A 45 -11.01 -21.24 -22.72
CA GLY A 45 -11.72 -22.16 -21.83
C GLY A 45 -11.66 -21.78 -20.34
N LYS A 46 -11.04 -20.65 -19.98
CA LYS A 46 -10.95 -20.16 -18.59
C LYS A 46 -11.86 -18.95 -18.39
N ALA A 47 -12.50 -18.88 -17.23
CA ALA A 47 -13.35 -17.76 -16.83
C ALA A 47 -12.52 -16.63 -16.22
N TYR A 48 -12.79 -15.41 -16.66
CA TYR A 48 -12.21 -14.16 -16.17
C TYR A 48 -13.32 -13.24 -15.70
N VAL A 49 -13.11 -12.57 -14.57
CA VAL A 49 -14.08 -11.62 -13.98
C VAL A 49 -13.37 -10.32 -13.60
N PRO A 50 -14.08 -9.19 -13.55
CA PRO A 50 -13.54 -7.97 -12.97
C PRO A 50 -13.13 -8.21 -11.52
N VAL A 51 -11.88 -7.89 -11.19
CA VAL A 51 -11.36 -8.02 -9.82
C VAL A 51 -12.15 -7.15 -8.83
N ALA A 52 -12.75 -6.04 -9.29
CA ALA A 52 -13.62 -5.19 -8.49
C ALA A 52 -14.89 -5.91 -8.00
N ASP A 53 -15.48 -6.74 -8.85
CA ASP A 53 -16.71 -7.48 -8.50
C ASP A 53 -16.40 -8.54 -7.42
N VAL A 54 -15.25 -9.22 -7.57
CA VAL A 54 -14.76 -10.18 -6.56
C VAL A 54 -14.45 -9.46 -5.25
N ALA A 55 -13.73 -8.34 -5.28
CA ALA A 55 -13.41 -7.56 -4.10
C ALA A 55 -14.67 -7.15 -3.33
N LYS A 56 -15.66 -6.61 -4.04
CA LYS A 56 -16.94 -6.20 -3.45
C LYS A 56 -17.68 -7.35 -2.77
N ALA A 57 -17.66 -8.54 -3.37
CA ALA A 57 -18.27 -9.73 -2.79
C ALA A 57 -17.65 -10.15 -1.43
N PHE A 58 -16.41 -9.72 -1.17
CA PHE A 58 -15.72 -9.91 0.12
C PHE A 58 -15.71 -8.66 1.01
N GLY A 59 -16.46 -7.61 0.67
CA GLY A 59 -16.46 -6.34 1.42
C GLY A 59 -15.13 -5.58 1.30
N LEU A 60 -14.43 -5.76 0.18
CA LEU A 60 -13.17 -5.10 -0.15
C LEU A 60 -13.38 -4.15 -1.35
N LYS A 61 -12.49 -3.17 -1.50
CA LYS A 61 -12.34 -2.33 -2.68
C LYS A 61 -10.99 -2.57 -3.34
N VAL A 62 -10.95 -2.42 -4.66
CA VAL A 62 -9.71 -2.49 -5.43
C VAL A 62 -9.05 -1.11 -5.44
N THR A 63 -7.77 -1.04 -5.10
CA THR A 63 -6.96 0.19 -5.19
C THR A 63 -5.75 -0.04 -6.08
N LYS A 64 -5.34 0.97 -6.85
CA LYS A 64 -4.15 0.90 -7.71
C LYS A 64 -2.87 1.00 -6.85
N ALA A 65 -1.96 0.05 -7.00
CA ALA A 65 -0.64 0.02 -6.38
C ALA A 65 0.47 0.31 -7.41
N ALA A 66 1.72 0.47 -6.96
CA ALA A 66 2.85 0.78 -7.84
C ALA A 66 3.04 -0.25 -8.97
N ASN A 67 2.83 -1.54 -8.68
CA ASN A 67 3.02 -2.64 -9.62
C ASN A 67 1.74 -3.46 -9.88
N GLY A 68 0.55 -2.90 -9.61
CA GLY A 68 -0.70 -3.66 -9.82
C GLY A 68 -1.89 -3.08 -9.08
N TYR A 69 -2.65 -3.98 -8.43
CA TYR A 69 -3.86 -3.66 -7.70
C TYR A 69 -3.88 -4.38 -6.36
N ASP A 70 -4.30 -3.68 -5.31
CA ASP A 70 -4.50 -4.22 -3.97
C ASP A 70 -5.99 -4.31 -3.64
N LEU A 71 -6.35 -5.22 -2.73
CA LEU A 71 -7.69 -5.35 -2.16
C LEU A 71 -7.68 -4.85 -0.72
N VAL A 72 -8.45 -3.80 -0.42
CA VAL A 72 -8.49 -3.18 0.91
C VAL A 72 -9.92 -3.13 1.45
N LYS A 73 -10.10 -3.21 2.78
CA LYS A 73 -11.43 -3.27 3.40
C LYS A 73 -12.27 -2.01 3.10
N GLU A 74 -13.55 -2.21 2.82
CA GLU A 74 -14.51 -1.11 2.65
C GLU A 74 -14.93 -0.58 4.04
N GLY A 75 -14.89 0.75 4.25
CA GLY A 75 -15.46 1.40 5.43
C GLY A 75 -14.64 1.41 6.74
N GLY A 76 -13.36 1.05 6.74
CA GLY A 76 -12.45 1.42 7.83
C GLY A 76 -11.89 2.83 7.64
N ALA A 77 -11.41 3.49 8.71
CA ALA A 77 -10.34 4.47 8.52
C ALA A 77 -9.23 3.73 7.77
N GLY A 78 -9.15 3.96 6.46
CA GLY A 78 -8.14 3.30 5.65
C GLY A 78 -6.78 3.63 6.26
N PRO A 79 -5.75 2.77 6.09
CA PRO A 79 -4.41 3.22 6.36
C PRO A 79 -4.24 4.59 5.70
N LEU A 80 -3.64 5.56 6.42
CA LEU A 80 -3.10 6.79 5.84
C LEU A 80 -2.60 6.46 4.44
N VAL A 81 -2.90 7.25 3.41
CA VAL A 81 -2.65 6.90 1.99
C VAL A 81 -1.22 6.39 1.79
N THR A 82 -1.01 5.11 2.04
CA THR A 82 0.31 4.49 2.16
C THR A 82 0.64 4.05 0.76
N LYS A 83 1.66 4.66 0.17
CA LYS A 83 2.03 4.34 -1.21
C LYS A 83 2.80 3.03 -1.34
N GLY A 84 3.03 2.32 -0.23
CA GLY A 84 3.32 0.89 -0.23
C GLY A 84 3.36 0.28 1.16
N ASN A 85 3.15 -1.03 1.18
CA ASN A 85 3.33 -1.92 2.33
C ASN A 85 4.56 -2.79 2.05
N GLY A 86 5.35 -3.10 3.08
CA GLY A 86 6.48 -4.01 2.97
C GLY A 86 6.82 -4.65 4.30
N LYS A 87 7.91 -5.41 4.34
CA LYS A 87 8.47 -6.00 5.58
C LYS A 87 9.89 -5.50 5.82
N ILE A 88 10.46 -5.82 6.98
CA ILE A 88 11.88 -5.56 7.26
C ILE A 88 12.75 -6.14 6.13
N GLY A 89 13.67 -5.32 5.62
CA GLY A 89 14.55 -5.63 4.50
C GLY A 89 13.96 -5.34 3.12
N GLU A 90 12.67 -5.03 2.98
CA GLU A 90 12.04 -4.72 1.69
C GLU A 90 12.07 -3.23 1.38
N GLU A 91 12.40 -2.89 0.13
CA GLU A 91 12.36 -1.50 -0.35
C GLU A 91 10.97 -1.17 -0.92
N ILE A 92 10.33 -0.15 -0.35
CA ILE A 92 9.00 0.33 -0.74
C ILE A 92 9.14 1.62 -1.54
N PHE A 93 8.55 1.67 -2.74
CA PHE A 93 8.57 2.85 -3.60
C PHE A 93 7.25 3.62 -3.56
N SER A 94 7.31 4.91 -3.19
CA SER A 94 6.14 5.80 -3.10
C SER A 94 5.86 6.64 -4.34
N GLY A 95 6.67 6.50 -5.39
CA GLY A 95 6.71 7.44 -6.52
C GLY A 95 7.75 8.56 -6.37
N LYS A 96 8.12 8.95 -5.14
CA LYS A 96 9.18 9.96 -4.88
C LYS A 96 10.36 9.40 -4.11
N TYR A 97 10.10 8.52 -3.15
CA TYR A 97 11.13 7.95 -2.31
C TYR A 97 11.07 6.43 -2.32
N ARG A 98 12.23 5.83 -2.07
CA ARG A 98 12.39 4.41 -1.76
C ARG A 98 12.74 4.30 -0.29
N PHE A 99 11.88 3.66 0.50
CA PHE A 99 12.03 3.52 1.94
C PHE A 99 12.26 2.05 2.30
N GLN A 100 13.12 1.80 3.28
CA GLN A 100 13.44 0.46 3.75
C GLN A 100 13.74 0.50 5.26
N VAL A 101 13.15 -0.42 6.01
CA VAL A 101 13.61 -0.76 7.37
C VAL A 101 14.69 -1.82 7.23
N LEU A 102 15.90 -1.51 7.68
CA LEU A 102 17.07 -2.38 7.54
C LEU A 102 17.11 -3.44 8.65
N ASP A 103 16.92 -3.01 9.90
CA ASP A 103 16.85 -3.89 11.06
C ASP A 103 15.97 -3.27 12.17
N MET A 104 15.65 -4.11 13.16
CA MET A 104 14.98 -3.72 14.39
C MET A 104 15.75 -4.31 15.58
N LYS A 105 15.93 -3.51 16.63
CA LYS A 105 16.57 -3.92 17.89
C LYS A 105 15.75 -3.44 19.08
N ARG A 106 15.93 -4.11 20.22
CA ARG A 106 15.41 -3.67 21.51
C ARG A 106 16.55 -3.37 22.46
N ALA A 107 16.41 -2.32 23.27
CA ALA A 107 17.46 -1.91 24.21
C ALA A 107 16.89 -1.15 25.41
N MET A 108 17.69 -1.10 26.48
CA MET A 108 17.41 -0.31 27.68
C MET A 108 18.16 1.04 27.70
N SER A 109 18.92 1.33 26.66
CA SER A 109 19.57 2.62 26.45
C SER A 109 19.79 2.84 24.96
N PHE A 110 19.92 4.10 24.58
CA PHE A 110 20.27 4.49 23.22
C PHE A 110 21.18 5.72 23.27
N THR A 111 22.26 5.69 22.50
CA THR A 111 23.15 6.84 22.31
C THR A 111 23.16 7.16 20.83
N GLU A 112 22.87 8.41 20.50
CA GLU A 112 22.92 8.90 19.13
C GLU A 112 24.34 8.76 18.57
N SER A 113 24.39 8.32 17.32
CA SER A 113 25.64 8.01 16.64
C SER A 113 25.90 8.91 15.43
N ARG A 114 24.86 9.57 14.92
CA ARG A 114 24.87 10.37 13.69
C ARG A 114 24.63 11.85 13.94
N THR A 115 24.02 12.22 15.07
CA THR A 115 23.94 13.63 15.50
C THR A 115 25.29 14.10 16.05
N SER A 116 25.54 15.42 15.99
CA SER A 116 26.74 16.03 16.57
C SER A 116 26.78 15.92 18.09
N ASP A 117 25.61 16.01 18.72
CA ASP A 117 25.46 16.17 20.16
C ASP A 117 25.60 14.83 20.90
N LYS A 118 25.40 13.71 20.19
CA LYS A 118 25.54 12.34 20.71
C LYS A 118 24.76 12.12 22.00
N SER A 119 23.53 12.64 22.03
CA SER A 119 22.66 12.54 23.19
C SER A 119 22.42 11.08 23.57
N SER A 120 22.37 10.82 24.87
CA SER A 120 22.07 9.50 25.41
C SER A 120 20.73 9.51 26.13
N TYR A 121 19.98 8.44 25.93
CA TYR A 121 18.62 8.27 26.42
C TYR A 121 18.49 6.95 27.16
N THR A 122 17.63 6.97 28.18
CA THR A 122 17.14 5.78 28.87
C THR A 122 15.61 5.82 28.84
N PRO A 123 14.94 4.67 28.66
CA PRO A 123 13.49 4.61 28.69
C PRO A 123 12.98 4.87 30.10
N ASP A 124 11.74 5.36 30.21
CA ASP A 124 11.08 5.52 31.50
C ASP A 124 10.89 4.15 32.20
N GLU A 125 10.59 4.17 33.49
CA GLU A 125 10.38 2.95 34.27
C GLU A 125 9.29 2.06 33.64
N GLY A 126 9.54 0.75 33.57
CA GLY A 126 8.62 -0.22 32.94
C GLY A 126 8.64 -0.21 31.41
N MET A 127 9.40 0.67 30.77
CA MET A 127 9.49 0.80 29.32
C MET A 127 10.81 0.23 28.76
N GLU A 128 10.86 0.01 27.46
CA GLU A 128 12.05 -0.31 26.68
C GLU A 128 12.07 0.48 25.37
N PHE A 129 13.23 0.56 24.72
CA PHE A 129 13.32 1.12 23.38
C PHE A 129 13.14 0.06 22.31
N VAL A 130 12.37 0.40 21.29
CA VAL A 130 12.36 -0.26 19.98
C VAL A 130 13.09 0.67 19.01
N ILE A 131 14.18 0.18 18.45
CA ILE A 131 15.13 0.95 17.65
C ILE A 131 15.08 0.40 16.22
N LEU A 132 14.75 1.24 15.25
CA LEU A 132 14.66 0.86 13.84
C LEU A 132 15.74 1.59 13.04
N ASN A 133 16.65 0.83 12.44
CA ASN A 133 17.59 1.39 11.45
C ASN A 133 16.90 1.43 10.09
N CYS A 134 16.85 2.61 9.49
CA CYS A 134 16.07 2.89 8.29
C CYS A 134 16.93 3.53 7.21
N ARG A 135 16.44 3.43 5.97
CA ARG A 135 17.01 4.08 4.79
C ARG A 135 15.91 4.70 3.95
N VAL A 136 16.13 5.94 3.51
CA VAL A 136 15.27 6.62 2.53
C VAL A 136 16.12 7.14 1.38
N LYS A 137 15.70 6.87 0.14
CA LYS A 137 16.43 7.25 -1.08
C LYS A 137 15.59 8.16 -1.97
N ASN A 138 16.22 9.20 -2.52
CA ASN A 138 15.60 10.10 -3.49
C ASN A 138 15.43 9.35 -4.83
N ALA A 139 14.20 9.11 -5.24
CA ALA A 139 13.90 8.51 -6.55
C ALA A 139 13.43 9.56 -7.56
N THR A 140 13.49 10.86 -7.21
CA THR A 140 13.19 11.97 -8.12
C THR A 140 14.43 12.38 -8.91
N LYS A 141 14.25 13.36 -9.82
CA LYS A 141 15.33 13.93 -10.65
C LYS A 141 15.90 15.24 -10.08
N VAL A 142 15.42 15.70 -8.93
CA VAL A 142 15.83 16.97 -8.30
C VAL A 142 16.32 16.74 -6.88
N LYS A 143 17.17 17.65 -6.38
CA LYS A 143 17.56 17.65 -4.96
C LYS A 143 16.29 17.77 -4.10
N ASP A 144 16.28 17.08 -2.97
CA ASP A 144 15.19 17.16 -2.01
C ASP A 144 15.73 17.21 -0.57
N GLU A 145 14.85 17.50 0.37
CA GLU A 145 15.16 17.63 1.79
C GLU A 145 14.00 17.11 2.63
N LEU A 146 14.31 16.25 3.61
CA LEU A 146 13.31 15.66 4.51
C LEU A 146 13.46 16.19 5.94
N VAL A 147 12.33 16.28 6.62
CA VAL A 147 12.23 16.61 8.05
C VAL A 147 12.29 15.33 8.88
N PHE A 148 13.16 15.32 9.90
CA PHE A 148 13.29 14.25 10.89
C PHE A 148 12.98 14.78 12.30
N SER A 149 11.74 15.17 12.53
CA SER A 149 11.29 15.70 13.82
C SER A 149 10.01 15.03 14.28
N LYS A 150 9.92 14.71 15.56
CA LYS A 150 8.70 14.20 16.21
C LYS A 150 7.71 15.31 16.59
N ASP A 151 8.18 16.56 16.65
CA ASP A 151 7.42 17.69 17.19
C ASP A 151 6.73 18.51 16.10
N TRP A 152 6.85 18.10 14.84
CA TRP A 152 6.31 18.85 13.72
C TRP A 152 4.92 18.34 13.29
N GLU A 153 4.02 19.28 13.02
CA GLU A 153 2.65 19.00 12.59
C GLU A 153 2.65 18.22 11.26
N GLY A 154 1.76 17.23 11.13
CA GLY A 154 1.63 16.40 9.93
C GLY A 154 2.58 15.21 9.87
N THR A 155 3.39 14.99 10.91
CA THR A 155 4.14 13.73 11.09
C THR A 155 3.24 12.69 11.76
N ASN A 156 3.13 11.51 11.14
CA ASN A 156 2.36 10.37 11.65
C ASN A 156 3.29 9.21 12.05
N THR A 157 4.58 9.47 12.23
CA THR A 157 5.58 8.43 12.47
C THR A 157 5.36 7.77 13.84
N ALA A 158 4.97 6.50 13.81
CA ALA A 158 4.64 5.71 14.99
C ALA A 158 4.87 4.22 14.72
N ILE A 159 5.12 3.45 15.77
CA ILE A 159 4.94 2.00 15.73
C ILE A 159 3.57 1.63 16.29
N LEU A 160 2.97 0.58 15.75
CA LEU A 160 1.70 0.02 16.20
C LEU A 160 1.94 -1.35 16.82
N ASP A 161 1.24 -1.66 17.91
CA ASP A 161 1.21 -3.02 18.46
C ASP A 161 0.07 -3.88 17.86
N GLN A 162 -0.08 -5.12 18.35
CA GLN A 162 -1.14 -6.03 17.90
C GLN A 162 -2.56 -5.51 18.18
N ASN A 163 -2.71 -4.66 19.19
CA ASN A 163 -3.98 -4.06 19.59
C ASN A 163 -4.23 -2.73 18.89
N GLU A 164 -3.37 -2.37 17.92
CA GLU A 164 -3.45 -1.13 17.14
C GLU A 164 -3.20 0.13 17.99
N GLN A 165 -2.59 -0.03 19.17
CA GLN A 165 -2.11 1.10 19.97
C GLN A 165 -0.85 1.67 19.31
N GLY A 166 -0.86 2.99 19.10
CA GLY A 166 0.25 3.72 18.51
C GLY A 166 1.22 4.28 19.56
N TYR A 167 2.51 4.15 19.28
CA TYR A 167 3.60 4.74 20.05
C TYR A 167 4.40 5.67 19.12
N PRO A 168 4.39 6.99 19.36
CA PRO A 168 5.10 7.95 18.51
C PRO A 168 6.61 7.83 18.65
N ALA A 169 7.35 8.31 17.65
CA ALA A 169 8.81 8.39 17.73
C ALA A 169 9.26 9.25 18.92
N LYS A 170 10.23 8.75 19.69
CA LYS A 170 10.90 9.47 20.79
C LYS A 170 11.99 10.40 20.25
N THR A 171 12.77 9.93 19.29
CA THR A 171 13.80 10.72 18.61
C THR A 171 14.16 10.10 17.25
N PHE A 172 14.86 10.88 16.43
CA PHE A 172 15.50 10.46 15.19
C PHE A 172 17.02 10.69 15.32
N ASP A 173 17.83 9.69 14.99
CA ASP A 173 19.29 9.81 14.90
C ASP A 173 19.69 9.84 13.43
N VAL A 174 19.96 11.04 12.92
CA VAL A 174 20.27 11.30 11.51
C VAL A 174 21.42 12.32 11.42
N GLN A 175 22.21 12.22 10.35
CA GLN A 175 23.17 13.27 10.02
C GLN A 175 22.40 14.45 9.42
N GLU A 176 22.29 15.53 10.19
CA GLU A 176 21.54 16.72 9.80
C GLU A 176 22.40 17.72 9.01
N ASP A 177 21.76 18.42 8.07
CA ASP A 177 22.29 19.62 7.41
C ASP A 177 21.70 20.89 8.04
N GLU A 178 20.49 20.80 8.58
CA GLU A 178 19.80 21.88 9.30
C GLU A 178 19.39 21.41 10.69
N HIS A 179 19.67 22.23 11.71
CA HIS A 179 19.47 21.87 13.11
C HIS A 179 18.02 22.01 13.59
N PHE A 180 17.23 22.95 13.03
CA PHE A 180 15.84 23.12 13.43
C PHE A 180 14.89 23.67 12.34
N PRO A 181 13.84 22.92 11.94
CA PRO A 181 13.67 21.50 12.23
C PRO A 181 14.82 20.68 11.65
N VAL A 182 15.05 19.48 12.21
CA VAL A 182 16.11 18.58 11.75
C VAL A 182 15.88 18.26 10.27
N GLY A 183 16.69 18.86 9.41
CA GLY A 183 16.60 18.78 7.96
C GLY A 183 17.79 18.02 7.38
N CYS A 184 17.52 17.11 6.44
CA CYS A 184 18.57 16.37 5.75
C CYS A 184 18.37 16.44 4.24
N ASN A 185 19.34 17.06 3.57
CA ASN A 185 19.40 17.24 2.12
C ASN A 185 19.93 15.98 1.45
N PHE A 186 19.37 15.64 0.28
CA PHE A 186 19.83 14.46 -0.46
C PHE A 186 19.57 14.61 -1.97
N LEU A 187 20.64 14.36 -2.73
CA LEU A 187 20.66 14.45 -4.19
C LEU A 187 19.80 13.36 -4.86
N PRO A 188 19.41 13.53 -6.14
CA PRO A 188 18.80 12.47 -6.93
C PRO A 188 19.58 11.16 -6.84
N GLY A 189 18.92 10.07 -6.47
CA GLY A 189 19.56 8.76 -6.31
C GLY A 189 20.40 8.60 -5.04
N ALA A 190 20.64 9.65 -4.25
CA ALA A 190 21.28 9.53 -2.94
C ALA A 190 20.33 9.00 -1.88
N ALA A 191 20.88 8.45 -0.80
CA ALA A 191 20.11 7.90 0.30
C ALA A 191 20.57 8.46 1.65
N ILE A 192 19.62 8.63 2.55
CA ILE A 192 19.82 8.98 3.96
C ILE A 192 19.63 7.70 4.77
N ASN A 193 20.61 7.37 5.61
CA ASN A 193 20.49 6.33 6.63
C ASN A 193 20.26 7.01 7.97
N PHE A 194 19.28 6.52 8.73
CA PHE A 194 18.89 7.12 10.00
C PHE A 194 18.33 6.07 10.94
N THR A 195 18.23 6.39 12.23
CA THR A 195 17.55 5.56 13.22
C THR A 195 16.28 6.28 13.68
N ILE A 196 15.21 5.52 13.90
CA ILE A 196 14.04 5.97 14.65
C ILE A 196 14.01 5.20 15.97
N VAL A 197 13.85 5.93 17.07
CA VAL A 197 13.75 5.33 18.40
C VAL A 197 12.34 5.54 18.93
N PHE A 198 11.71 4.45 19.36
CA PHE A 198 10.41 4.45 20.01
C PHE A 198 10.56 3.95 21.43
N GLN A 199 9.69 4.41 22.32
CA GLN A 199 9.59 3.92 23.69
C GLN A 199 8.26 3.20 23.86
N VAL A 200 8.31 1.95 24.33
CA VAL A 200 7.12 1.09 24.50
C VAL A 200 7.16 0.38 25.85
N PRO A 201 6.01 -0.07 26.40
CA PRO A 201 6.01 -0.98 27.54
C PRO A 201 6.84 -2.23 27.26
N LYS A 202 7.58 -2.71 28.27
CA LYS A 202 8.36 -3.94 28.13
C LYS A 202 7.49 -5.11 27.67
N GLY A 203 7.96 -5.84 26.67
CA GLY A 203 7.24 -7.00 26.13
C GLY A 203 6.14 -6.65 25.13
N THR A 204 6.00 -5.38 24.73
CA THR A 204 5.05 -4.98 23.68
C THR A 204 5.35 -5.70 22.38
N GLU A 205 4.38 -6.44 21.83
CA GLU A 205 4.47 -7.06 20.51
C GLU A 205 4.18 -6.06 19.40
N VAL A 206 5.25 -5.51 18.81
CA VAL A 206 5.13 -4.55 17.70
C VAL A 206 4.69 -5.25 16.42
N LYS A 207 3.80 -4.60 15.66
CA LYS A 207 3.16 -5.10 14.45
C LYS A 207 3.65 -4.33 13.23
N ASP A 208 3.51 -3.00 13.23
CA ASP A 208 3.80 -2.16 12.07
C ASP A 208 4.60 -0.92 12.47
N LEU A 209 5.42 -0.43 11.55
CA LEU A 209 5.92 0.94 11.51
C LEU A 209 5.07 1.74 10.52
N ILE A 210 4.65 2.93 10.92
CA ILE A 210 4.26 4.02 10.03
C ILE A 210 5.40 5.04 10.05
N PHE A 211 5.96 5.35 8.88
CA PHE A 211 6.98 6.41 8.73
C PHE A 211 6.48 7.48 7.77
N THR A 212 6.55 8.74 8.20
CA THR A 212 6.18 9.90 7.39
C THR A 212 7.41 10.56 6.79
N ALA A 213 7.54 10.54 5.48
CA ALA A 213 8.50 11.35 4.73
C ALA A 213 7.85 12.71 4.39
N MET A 214 8.23 13.74 5.13
CA MET A 214 7.78 15.11 4.93
C MET A 214 8.90 15.96 4.32
N GLN A 215 8.60 16.61 3.19
CA GLN A 215 9.55 17.56 2.60
C GLN A 215 9.67 18.82 3.44
N TYR A 216 10.90 19.27 3.65
CA TYR A 216 11.21 20.42 4.50
C TYR A 216 10.50 21.70 4.05
N GLN A 217 10.46 21.98 2.75
CA GLN A 217 9.79 23.17 2.21
C GLN A 217 8.26 23.16 2.36
N PHE A 218 7.64 21.98 2.58
CA PHE A 218 6.19 21.83 2.76
C PHE A 218 5.82 21.45 4.20
N ARG A 219 6.72 21.71 5.16
CA ARG A 219 6.53 21.31 6.56
C ARG A 219 5.37 22.03 7.22
N ALA A 220 5.07 23.27 6.85
CA ALA A 220 3.95 24.00 7.43
C ALA A 220 2.60 23.41 6.97
N SER A 221 1.63 23.27 7.88
CA SER A 221 0.35 22.60 7.61
C SER A 221 -0.45 23.19 6.46
N PHE A 222 -0.35 24.50 6.21
CA PHE A 222 -0.98 25.13 5.04
C PHE A 222 -0.37 24.70 3.71
N ASP A 223 0.94 24.41 3.69
CA ASP A 223 1.69 23.98 2.50
C ASP A 223 1.61 22.46 2.26
N GLN A 224 1.37 21.68 3.31
CA GLN A 224 1.13 20.23 3.21
C GLN A 224 -0.06 19.91 2.29
N LYS A 225 -1.04 20.80 2.14
CA LYS A 225 -2.15 20.62 1.18
C LYS A 225 -1.68 20.60 -0.28
N LYS A 226 -0.60 21.32 -0.60
CA LYS A 226 -0.02 21.38 -1.95
C LYS A 226 0.84 20.15 -2.23
N ASN A 227 1.51 19.64 -1.21
CA ASN A 227 2.32 18.43 -1.30
C ASN A 227 2.25 17.64 0.01
N PRO A 228 1.25 16.73 0.13
CA PRO A 228 1.06 15.97 1.35
C PRO A 228 2.28 15.11 1.71
N PRO A 229 2.62 14.97 3.00
CA PRO A 229 3.62 14.01 3.45
C PRO A 229 3.34 12.60 2.92
N GLN A 230 4.40 11.82 2.72
CA GLN A 230 4.28 10.45 2.22
C GLN A 230 4.48 9.45 3.35
N ASP A 231 3.42 8.70 3.62
CA ASP A 231 3.46 7.65 4.64
C ASP A 231 3.84 6.29 4.04
N PHE A 232 4.73 5.60 4.74
CA PHE A 232 5.16 4.23 4.49
C PHE A 232 4.67 3.35 5.62
N ARG A 233 4.14 2.17 5.29
CA ARG A 233 3.79 1.16 6.29
C ARG A 233 4.68 -0.06 6.12
N VAL A 234 5.33 -0.49 7.19
CA VAL A 234 6.22 -1.65 7.19
C VAL A 234 5.81 -2.61 8.29
N SER A 235 5.50 -3.85 7.94
CA SER A 235 5.32 -4.94 8.89
C SER A 235 6.64 -5.23 9.59
N LEU A 236 6.62 -5.15 10.92
CA LEU A 236 7.75 -5.45 11.80
C LEU A 236 7.72 -6.89 12.32
N LYS A 237 6.70 -7.67 11.94
CA LYS A 237 6.65 -9.10 12.18
C LYS A 237 7.75 -9.79 11.38
N SER A 238 8.61 -10.54 12.08
CA SER A 238 9.59 -11.47 11.50
C SER A 238 8.91 -12.70 10.92
#